data_AF-A0A0H5RGU9-F1
#
_entry.id   AF-A0A0H5RGU9-F1
#
_cell.length_a   1.000
_cell.length_b   1.000
_cell.length_c   1.000
_cell.angle_alpha   90.00
_cell.angle_beta   90.00
_cell.angle_gamma   90.00
#
_symmetry.space_group_name_H-M   'P 1'
#
loop_
_entity.id
_entity.type
_entity.pdbx_description
1 polymer ?
#
loop_
_entity_poly.entity_id
_entity_poly.type
_entity_poly.pdbx_seq_one_letter_code
_entity_poly.pdbx_strand_id
1 'polypeptide(L)'
;MLTDVVDVKKFNDYGFECTGLFAKEDLPAGTDIWVWNSPLETFTKAEIEAHPEKAALIMYSYMLGDDKFGSCVDPQKSSLSYYFNHSCDPNCWFDTDSKIVTMIPVRKGEPLTYDYALTETESSLHYGMKCLCGKSNCRGVLTFDQWRSRAFVKKYYGHLSEFIWRKHCENSWYDPRAELRSKANGELGMFCRTLPGMEFRAGDKVLVFSGKVVHRTQLLEEGALSARDLQMSLQVDSDLVQIPAWKESGDFSETTDYINHSCDPSCGMLDSVTVVALRDIELGEEITIDYAMVNDGLIQGPSDNFKCLCMSPWCRGEITSNDWKIVEL
;
A
#
# COMPACT_ATOMS: atom_id res chain seq x y z
N MET A 1 -1.34 20.39 -13.17
CA MET A 1 -1.54 21.84 -13.35
C MET A 1 -2.85 22.24 -12.68
N LEU A 2 -2.84 23.31 -11.89
CA LEU A 2 -4.07 23.91 -11.37
C LEU A 2 -4.76 24.68 -12.51
N THR A 3 -6.09 24.70 -12.49
CA THR A 3 -6.90 25.50 -13.41
C THR A 3 -6.89 26.98 -12.99
N ASP A 4 -7.33 27.87 -13.89
CA ASP A 4 -7.32 29.33 -13.69
C ASP A 4 -8.34 29.84 -12.67
N VAL A 5 -9.24 28.95 -12.22
CA VAL A 5 -10.23 29.18 -11.16
C VAL A 5 -9.69 28.95 -9.75
N VAL A 6 -8.42 28.59 -9.61
CA VAL A 6 -7.76 28.30 -8.34
C VAL A 6 -6.80 29.43 -7.95
N ASP A 7 -6.94 29.94 -6.73
CA ASP A 7 -5.96 30.82 -6.09
C ASP A 7 -5.11 30.02 -5.09
N VAL A 8 -3.79 30.27 -5.08
CA VAL A 8 -2.89 29.83 -4.01
C VAL A 8 -2.71 30.95 -3.01
N LYS A 9 -3.03 30.71 -1.74
CA LYS A 9 -2.98 31.74 -0.68
C LYS A 9 -2.24 31.23 0.55
N LYS A 10 -1.55 32.15 1.22
CA LYS A 10 -1.08 31.95 2.59
C LYS A 10 -2.19 32.34 3.57
N PHE A 11 -2.34 31.58 4.65
CA PHE A 11 -3.34 31.80 5.69
C PHE A 11 -2.82 31.30 7.06
N ASN A 12 -3.52 31.64 8.14
CA ASN A 12 -3.12 31.28 9.51
C ASN A 12 -4.33 30.90 10.36
N ASP A 13 -4.96 29.77 10.01
CA ASP A 13 -6.16 29.28 10.70
C ASP A 13 -5.82 28.25 11.79
N TYR A 14 -4.58 27.75 11.80
CA TYR A 14 -4.13 26.67 12.68
C TYR A 14 -3.09 27.12 13.73
N GLY A 15 -2.86 28.42 13.86
CA GLY A 15 -1.83 28.98 14.75
C GLY A 15 -0.42 28.97 14.17
N PHE A 16 -0.28 28.67 12.88
CA PHE A 16 0.94 28.77 12.09
C PHE A 16 0.59 29.14 10.64
N GLU A 17 1.55 29.70 9.90
CA GLU A 17 1.36 30.03 8.48
C GLU A 17 1.26 28.75 7.65
N CYS A 18 0.21 28.66 6.83
CA CYS A 18 -0.03 27.59 5.87
C CYS A 18 -0.19 28.17 4.47
N THR A 19 0.06 27.34 3.46
CA THR A 19 -0.31 27.63 2.07
C THR A 19 -1.43 26.68 1.68
N GLY A 20 -2.43 27.18 0.95
CA GLY A 20 -3.58 26.39 0.52
C GLY A 20 -4.16 26.85 -0.79
N LEU A 21 -5.04 26.00 -1.34
CA LEU A 21 -5.80 26.28 -2.56
C LEU A 21 -7.19 26.81 -2.19
N PHE A 22 -7.65 27.82 -2.90
CA PHE A 22 -8.93 28.47 -2.66
C PHE A 22 -9.65 28.74 -3.97
N ALA A 23 -10.98 28.70 -3.95
CA ALA A 23 -11.79 29.07 -5.09
C ALA A 23 -11.64 30.58 -5.40
N LYS A 24 -11.31 30.92 -6.65
CA LYS A 24 -11.16 32.32 -7.10
C LYS A 24 -12.51 32.98 -7.39
N GLU A 25 -13.51 32.17 -7.67
CA GLU A 25 -14.90 32.52 -7.96
C GLU A 25 -15.86 31.43 -7.45
N ASP A 26 -17.17 31.62 -7.60
CA ASP A 26 -18.15 30.59 -7.26
C ASP A 26 -18.06 29.46 -8.28
N LEU A 27 -17.85 28.23 -7.81
CA LEU A 27 -17.65 27.04 -8.63
C LEU A 27 -18.86 26.10 -8.49
N PRO A 28 -19.48 25.64 -9.59
CA PRO A 28 -20.44 24.55 -9.52
C PRO A 28 -19.76 23.23 -9.12
N ALA A 29 -20.56 22.19 -8.84
CA ALA A 29 -20.03 20.83 -8.72
C ALA A 29 -19.53 20.32 -10.09
N GLY A 30 -18.49 19.50 -10.09
CA GLY A 30 -17.86 18.96 -11.29
C GLY A 30 -16.89 19.92 -11.98
N THR A 31 -16.51 21.03 -11.36
CA THR A 31 -15.52 21.97 -11.90
C THR A 31 -14.11 21.40 -11.74
N ASP A 32 -13.34 21.44 -12.82
CA ASP A 32 -11.94 21.03 -12.85
C ASP A 32 -11.07 21.96 -11.99
N ILE A 33 -10.38 21.39 -11.00
CA ILE A 33 -9.48 22.12 -10.10
C ILE A 33 -8.01 21.82 -10.45
N TRP A 34 -7.71 20.57 -10.76
CA TRP A 34 -6.39 20.13 -11.13
C TRP A 34 -6.45 19.07 -12.22
N VAL A 35 -5.55 19.20 -13.19
CA VAL A 35 -5.35 18.22 -14.27
C VAL A 35 -3.86 17.93 -14.39
N TRP A 36 -3.49 16.66 -14.31
CA TRP A 36 -2.13 16.20 -14.46
C TRP A 36 -1.72 16.14 -15.93
N ASN A 37 -0.58 16.71 -16.27
CA ASN A 37 -0.09 16.81 -17.65
C ASN A 37 1.44 16.83 -17.78
N SER A 38 2.17 16.38 -16.75
CA SER A 38 3.63 16.39 -16.73
C SER A 38 4.17 15.12 -16.05
N PRO A 39 5.43 14.71 -16.24
CA PRO A 39 5.99 13.59 -15.50
C PRO A 39 6.05 13.88 -14.00
N LEU A 40 5.75 12.88 -13.18
CA LEU A 40 5.81 12.98 -11.72
C LEU A 40 7.16 12.48 -11.26
N GLU A 41 7.85 13.25 -10.43
CA GLU A 41 9.02 12.74 -9.73
C GLU A 41 8.55 11.78 -8.63
N THR A 42 9.13 10.57 -8.62
CA THR A 42 8.71 9.52 -7.70
C THR A 42 9.88 8.98 -6.92
N PHE A 43 9.62 8.65 -5.66
CA PHE A 43 10.62 8.14 -4.72
C PHE A 43 10.08 6.93 -3.96
N THR A 44 10.97 6.06 -3.55
CA THR A 44 10.74 5.09 -2.46
C THR A 44 10.88 5.78 -1.10
N LYS A 45 10.39 5.14 -0.04
CA LYS A 45 10.58 5.64 1.33
C LYS A 45 12.06 5.74 1.71
N ALA A 46 12.88 4.76 1.28
CA ALA A 46 14.32 4.76 1.53
C ALA A 46 15.04 5.95 0.85
N GLU A 47 14.67 6.26 -0.39
CA GLU A 47 15.21 7.42 -1.12
C GLU A 47 14.83 8.73 -0.43
N ILE A 48 13.58 8.87 0.04
CA ILE A 48 13.14 10.05 0.79
C ILE A 48 13.94 10.18 2.09
N GLU A 49 14.07 9.12 2.88
CA GLU A 49 14.80 9.16 4.16
C GLU A 49 16.28 9.50 4.01
N ALA A 50 16.91 9.08 2.91
CA ALA A 50 18.29 9.38 2.58
C ALA A 50 18.49 10.80 2.00
N HIS A 51 17.42 11.47 1.57
CA HIS A 51 17.50 12.77 0.91
C HIS A 51 17.79 13.91 1.90
N PRO A 52 18.68 14.87 1.59
CA PRO A 52 18.97 16.00 2.48
C PRO A 52 17.75 16.89 2.74
N GLU A 53 16.83 16.99 1.78
CA GLU A 53 15.58 17.76 1.87
C GLU A 53 14.36 16.90 2.24
N LYS A 54 14.57 15.78 2.96
CA LYS A 54 13.49 14.83 3.27
C LYS A 54 12.26 15.43 3.93
N ALA A 55 12.42 16.48 4.74
CA ALA A 55 11.28 17.15 5.37
C ALA A 55 10.33 17.76 4.32
N ALA A 56 10.87 18.35 3.25
CA ALA A 56 10.08 18.88 2.14
C ALA A 56 9.44 17.75 1.33
N LEU A 57 10.22 16.70 1.03
CA LEU A 57 9.70 15.53 0.31
C LEU A 57 8.57 14.82 1.07
N ILE A 58 8.68 14.69 2.39
CA ILE A 58 7.62 14.15 3.24
C ILE A 58 6.41 15.09 3.17
N MET A 59 6.61 16.38 3.44
CA MET A 59 5.53 17.38 3.47
C MET A 59 4.72 17.43 2.16
N TYR A 60 5.39 17.33 1.03
CA TYR A 60 4.77 17.40 -0.30
C TYR A 60 4.77 16.03 -0.97
N SER A 61 4.24 15.01 -0.29
CA SER A 61 4.10 13.66 -0.84
C SER A 61 2.67 13.14 -0.82
N TYR A 62 2.41 12.22 -1.74
CA TYR A 62 1.27 11.31 -1.69
C TYR A 62 1.65 9.95 -2.28
N MET A 63 0.92 8.89 -1.90
CA MET A 63 1.22 7.53 -2.38
C MET A 63 0.71 7.28 -3.80
N LEU A 64 1.51 6.54 -4.57
CA LEU A 64 1.21 5.99 -5.90
C LEU A 64 1.28 4.46 -5.92
N GLY A 65 1.73 3.85 -4.82
CA GLY A 65 2.03 2.43 -4.67
C GLY A 65 2.53 2.17 -3.24
N ASP A 66 2.69 0.90 -2.86
CA ASP A 66 3.04 0.54 -1.48
C ASP A 66 4.37 1.13 -0.98
N ASP A 67 5.36 1.28 -1.86
CA ASP A 67 6.63 1.98 -1.59
C ASP A 67 6.99 2.94 -2.73
N LYS A 68 5.99 3.68 -3.23
CA LYS A 68 6.17 4.66 -4.30
C LYS A 68 5.39 5.92 -4.00
N PHE A 69 6.09 7.04 -3.92
CA PHE A 69 5.55 8.34 -3.52
C PHE A 69 5.78 9.36 -4.62
N GLY A 70 4.72 10.05 -5.04
CA GLY A 70 4.85 11.27 -5.83
C GLY A 70 5.25 12.40 -4.89
N SER A 71 6.36 13.08 -5.18
CA SER A 71 6.88 14.09 -4.24
C SER A 71 7.65 15.21 -4.93
N CYS A 72 7.93 16.31 -4.21
CA CYS A 72 8.84 17.37 -4.64
C CYS A 72 9.46 18.13 -3.48
N VAL A 73 10.61 18.78 -3.72
CA VAL A 73 11.25 19.66 -2.73
C VAL A 73 10.69 21.09 -2.73
N ASP A 74 10.16 21.52 -3.88
CA ASP A 74 9.67 22.89 -4.08
C ASP A 74 8.43 22.90 -4.99
N PRO A 75 7.21 23.04 -4.41
CA PRO A 75 5.98 23.12 -5.18
C PRO A 75 5.93 24.25 -6.19
N GLN A 76 6.68 25.35 -6.00
CA GLN A 76 6.69 26.46 -6.97
C GLN A 76 7.45 26.11 -8.25
N LYS A 77 8.40 25.19 -8.17
CA LYS A 77 9.17 24.69 -9.32
C LYS A 77 8.58 23.41 -9.92
N SER A 78 7.86 22.64 -9.11
CA SER A 78 7.22 21.39 -9.52
C SER A 78 5.74 21.60 -9.83
N SER A 79 4.87 21.52 -8.83
CA SER A 79 3.44 21.74 -9.00
C SER A 79 2.80 22.39 -7.80
N LEU A 80 2.06 23.48 -8.02
CA LEU A 80 1.31 24.15 -6.96
C LEU A 80 0.18 23.28 -6.37
N SER A 81 -0.16 22.14 -7.00
CA SER A 81 -1.14 21.19 -6.45
C SER A 81 -0.69 20.53 -5.16
N TYR A 82 0.60 20.50 -4.85
CA TYR A 82 1.08 20.02 -3.54
C TYR A 82 0.60 20.88 -2.35
N TYR A 83 -0.04 22.03 -2.61
CA TYR A 83 -0.71 22.83 -1.58
C TYR A 83 -2.18 22.46 -1.32
N PHE A 84 -2.70 21.38 -1.93
CA PHE A 84 -4.01 20.87 -1.53
C PHE A 84 -4.00 20.47 -0.06
N ASN A 85 -4.93 21.03 0.71
CA ASN A 85 -5.06 20.72 2.14
C ASN A 85 -6.10 19.64 2.39
N HIS A 86 -5.94 18.96 3.52
CA HIS A 86 -6.85 17.94 3.97
C HIS A 86 -8.15 18.49 4.59
N SER A 87 -9.28 17.85 4.30
CA SER A 87 -10.51 17.95 5.11
C SER A 87 -11.18 16.57 5.26
N CYS A 88 -11.69 16.26 6.47
CA CYS A 88 -12.53 15.06 6.70
C CYS A 88 -13.96 15.20 6.13
N ASP A 89 -14.33 16.41 5.72
CA ASP A 89 -15.53 16.73 4.96
C ASP A 89 -15.14 17.64 3.80
N PRO A 90 -14.52 17.07 2.75
CA PRO A 90 -13.93 17.83 1.66
C PRO A 90 -14.98 18.35 0.67
N ASN A 91 -14.56 19.30 -0.18
CA ASN A 91 -15.36 19.78 -1.30
C ASN A 91 -14.78 19.39 -2.68
N CYS A 92 -13.62 18.74 -2.71
CA CYS A 92 -13.00 18.16 -3.91
C CYS A 92 -12.75 16.66 -3.74
N TRP A 93 -12.65 15.96 -4.87
CA TRP A 93 -12.32 14.54 -4.96
C TRP A 93 -11.63 14.21 -6.29
N PHE A 94 -11.13 12.98 -6.44
CA PHE A 94 -10.55 12.51 -7.69
C PHE A 94 -11.66 12.18 -8.69
N ASP A 95 -11.52 12.64 -9.93
CA ASP A 95 -12.32 12.20 -11.08
C ASP A 95 -11.56 11.08 -11.82
N THR A 96 -10.23 11.21 -11.87
CA THR A 96 -9.27 10.20 -12.29
C THR A 96 -7.96 10.41 -11.51
N ASP A 97 -6.99 9.50 -11.59
CA ASP A 97 -5.64 9.70 -11.02
C ASP A 97 -4.92 10.94 -11.56
N SER A 98 -5.37 11.45 -12.71
CA SER A 98 -4.85 12.64 -13.36
C SER A 98 -5.75 13.86 -13.17
N LYS A 99 -6.79 13.82 -12.34
CA LYS A 99 -7.78 14.90 -12.27
C LYS A 99 -8.52 15.00 -10.94
N ILE A 100 -8.58 16.22 -10.40
CA ILE A 100 -9.38 16.57 -9.22
C ILE A 100 -10.44 17.60 -9.62
N VAL A 101 -11.68 17.34 -9.20
CA VAL A 101 -12.84 18.21 -9.45
C VAL A 101 -13.56 18.57 -8.15
N THR A 102 -14.41 19.59 -8.19
CA THR A 102 -15.34 19.87 -7.09
C THR A 102 -16.42 18.77 -6.98
N MET A 103 -16.65 18.26 -5.77
CA MET A 103 -17.71 17.29 -5.47
C MET A 103 -19.06 17.98 -5.23
N ILE A 104 -19.00 19.21 -4.70
CA ILE A 104 -20.15 20.06 -4.36
C ILE A 104 -19.87 21.47 -4.86
N PRO A 105 -20.89 22.35 -4.97
CA PRO A 105 -20.64 23.76 -5.23
C PRO A 105 -19.74 24.39 -4.16
N VAL A 106 -18.80 25.23 -4.57
CA VAL A 106 -17.82 25.91 -3.70
C VAL A 106 -17.92 27.41 -3.91
N ARG A 107 -18.02 28.20 -2.83
CA ARG A 107 -18.10 29.65 -2.96
C ARG A 107 -16.72 30.27 -3.15
N LYS A 108 -16.68 31.43 -3.80
CA LYS A 108 -15.49 32.26 -3.90
C LYS A 108 -14.84 32.46 -2.53
N GLY A 109 -13.54 32.17 -2.46
CA GLY A 109 -12.73 32.32 -1.25
C GLY A 109 -12.80 31.15 -0.28
N GLU A 110 -13.62 30.12 -0.53
CA GLU A 110 -13.59 28.89 0.27
C GLU A 110 -12.34 28.04 -0.07
N PRO A 111 -11.77 27.33 0.93
CA PRO A 111 -10.64 26.45 0.70
C PRO A 111 -11.07 25.23 -0.13
N LEU A 112 -10.24 24.87 -1.10
CA LEU A 112 -10.38 23.65 -1.91
C LEU A 112 -9.59 22.53 -1.22
N THR A 113 -10.29 21.48 -0.81
CA THR A 113 -9.73 20.41 0.02
C THR A 113 -10.20 19.05 -0.46
N TYR A 114 -9.35 18.03 -0.27
CA TYR A 114 -9.73 16.62 -0.47
C TYR A 114 -9.40 15.80 0.77
N ASP A 115 -9.97 14.60 0.88
CA ASP A 115 -9.62 13.68 1.96
C ASP A 115 -8.31 12.94 1.60
N TYR A 116 -7.24 13.08 2.38
CA TYR A 116 -5.95 12.44 2.07
C TYR A 116 -6.05 10.90 2.07
N ALA A 117 -7.05 10.32 2.74
CA ALA A 117 -7.31 8.88 2.63
C ALA A 117 -7.75 8.43 1.21
N LEU A 118 -7.99 9.35 0.28
CA LEU A 118 -8.21 9.02 -1.13
C LEU A 118 -6.91 8.65 -1.86
N THR A 119 -5.74 8.93 -1.28
CA THR A 119 -4.42 8.59 -1.83
C THR A 119 -3.55 7.76 -0.89
N GLU A 120 -3.77 7.83 0.42
CA GLU A 120 -2.88 7.24 1.43
C GLU A 120 -3.38 5.91 2.03
N THR A 121 -2.42 5.06 2.43
CA THR A 121 -2.63 3.90 3.32
C THR A 121 -1.87 4.09 4.63
N GLU A 122 -1.92 3.12 5.55
CA GLU A 122 -1.15 3.17 6.80
C GLU A 122 0.36 3.28 6.60
N SER A 123 0.88 2.91 5.42
CA SER A 123 2.30 3.07 5.07
C SER A 123 2.70 4.51 4.73
N SER A 124 1.74 5.45 4.76
CA SER A 124 1.95 6.87 4.48
C SER A 124 3.07 7.47 5.33
N LEU A 125 3.83 8.38 4.73
CA LEU A 125 4.80 9.24 5.42
C LEU A 125 4.13 10.24 6.38
N HIS A 126 2.81 10.43 6.25
CA HIS A 126 2.00 11.29 7.09
C HIS A 126 1.28 10.54 8.21
N TYR A 127 1.53 9.23 8.38
CA TYR A 127 0.83 8.41 9.37
C TYR A 127 0.92 9.01 10.77
N GLY A 128 -0.22 9.16 11.44
CA GLY A 128 -0.29 9.77 12.76
C GLY A 128 -0.38 11.30 12.74
N MET A 129 -0.48 11.94 11.56
CA MET A 129 -0.67 13.39 11.46
C MET A 129 -1.93 13.83 12.21
N LYS A 130 -1.78 14.84 13.08
CA LYS A 130 -2.91 15.47 13.75
C LYS A 130 -3.75 16.27 12.75
N CYS A 131 -5.03 15.92 12.64
CA CYS A 131 -5.97 16.59 11.77
C CYS A 131 -6.50 17.87 12.43
N LEU A 132 -6.41 18.99 11.72
CA LEU A 132 -6.86 20.31 12.17
C LEU A 132 -8.02 20.87 11.34
N CYS A 133 -8.70 20.05 10.53
CA CYS A 133 -9.69 20.52 9.55
C CYS A 133 -10.95 21.18 10.16
N GLY A 134 -11.17 21.07 11.47
CA GLY A 134 -12.27 21.74 12.17
C GLY A 134 -13.69 21.21 11.89
N LYS A 135 -13.82 20.16 11.05
CA LYS A 135 -15.12 19.56 10.71
C LYS A 135 -15.70 18.78 11.89
N SER A 136 -17.03 18.71 11.98
CA SER A 136 -17.72 17.98 13.05
C SER A 136 -17.46 16.47 13.01
N ASN A 137 -17.11 15.93 11.85
CA ASN A 137 -16.72 14.55 11.63
C ASN A 137 -15.18 14.36 11.55
N CYS A 138 -14.40 15.29 12.10
CA CYS A 138 -12.94 15.22 12.09
C CYS A 138 -12.44 13.93 12.77
N ARG A 139 -11.52 13.21 12.10
CA ARG A 139 -10.87 11.99 12.64
C ARG A 139 -9.89 12.26 13.79
N GLY A 140 -9.45 13.51 13.97
CA GLY A 140 -8.47 13.90 14.98
C GLY A 140 -7.03 13.50 14.65
N VAL A 141 -6.80 12.24 14.29
CA VAL A 141 -5.51 11.71 13.82
C VAL A 141 -5.72 10.95 12.52
N LEU A 142 -4.86 11.18 11.53
CA LEU A 142 -4.92 10.47 10.26
C LEU A 142 -4.08 9.21 10.32
N THR A 143 -4.75 8.06 10.38
CA THR A 143 -4.16 6.72 10.36
C THR A 143 -4.19 6.08 8.99
N PHE A 144 -5.04 6.57 8.07
CA PHE A 144 -5.16 6.14 6.68
C PHE A 144 -5.56 4.67 6.48
N ASP A 145 -6.29 4.10 7.44
CA ASP A 145 -6.93 2.78 7.37
C ASP A 145 -8.26 2.78 6.62
N GLN A 146 -8.68 3.92 6.09
CA GLN A 146 -9.99 4.13 5.46
C GLN A 146 -10.21 3.27 4.21
N TRP A 147 -9.15 2.88 3.50
CA TRP A 147 -9.26 1.96 2.37
C TRP A 147 -9.76 0.57 2.79
N ARG A 148 -9.58 0.16 4.05
CA ARG A 148 -10.18 -1.07 4.61
C ARG A 148 -11.69 -0.93 4.88
N SER A 149 -12.19 0.30 4.99
CA SER A 149 -13.60 0.56 5.30
C SER A 149 -14.48 0.54 4.06
N ARG A 150 -15.33 -0.49 3.96
CA ARG A 150 -16.35 -0.58 2.89
C ARG A 150 -17.29 0.63 2.86
N ALA A 151 -17.59 1.23 4.01
CA ALA A 151 -18.44 2.43 4.07
C ALA A 151 -17.74 3.65 3.48
N PHE A 152 -16.45 3.84 3.78
CA PHE A 152 -15.65 4.91 3.21
C PHE A 152 -15.49 4.74 1.70
N VAL A 153 -15.09 3.56 1.24
CA VAL A 153 -14.91 3.29 -0.18
C VAL A 153 -16.23 3.40 -0.95
N LYS A 154 -17.35 2.95 -0.38
CA LYS A 154 -18.67 3.15 -0.98
C LYS A 154 -19.05 4.64 -1.11
N LYS A 155 -18.70 5.47 -0.11
CA LYS A 155 -18.95 6.92 -0.16
C LYS A 155 -18.21 7.59 -1.31
N TYR A 156 -17.00 7.13 -1.61
CA TYR A 156 -16.10 7.69 -2.63
C TYR A 156 -15.94 6.77 -3.85
N TYR A 157 -16.92 5.90 -4.12
CA TYR A 157 -16.82 4.93 -5.21
C TYR A 157 -16.61 5.65 -6.55
N GLY A 158 -15.57 5.25 -7.29
CA GLY A 158 -15.17 5.91 -8.55
C GLY A 158 -14.39 7.22 -8.38
N HIS A 159 -14.11 7.64 -7.15
CA HIS A 159 -13.46 8.91 -6.82
C HIS A 159 -12.26 8.78 -5.86
N LEU A 160 -11.66 7.59 -5.84
CA LEU A 160 -10.41 7.24 -5.14
C LEU A 160 -9.28 7.20 -6.16
N SER A 161 -8.02 7.31 -5.72
CA SER A 161 -6.91 6.96 -6.62
C SER A 161 -6.95 5.48 -7.00
N GLU A 162 -6.37 5.13 -8.14
CA GLU A 162 -6.24 3.75 -8.61
C GLU A 162 -5.51 2.89 -7.57
N PHE A 163 -4.48 3.45 -6.93
CA PHE A 163 -3.76 2.78 -5.85
C PHE A 163 -4.71 2.40 -4.71
N ILE A 164 -5.49 3.34 -4.17
CA ILE A 164 -6.41 3.04 -3.06
C ILE A 164 -7.53 2.09 -3.48
N TRP A 165 -8.01 2.20 -4.73
CA TRP A 165 -8.96 1.25 -5.28
C TRP A 165 -8.38 -0.18 -5.34
N ARG A 166 -7.13 -0.33 -5.80
CA ARG A 166 -6.42 -1.62 -5.84
C ARG A 166 -6.24 -2.20 -4.43
N LYS A 167 -5.83 -1.39 -3.46
CA LYS A 167 -5.72 -1.80 -2.05
C LYS A 167 -7.05 -2.33 -1.52
N HIS A 168 -8.15 -1.61 -1.75
CA HIS A 168 -9.47 -2.06 -1.31
C HIS A 168 -9.92 -3.38 -1.95
N CYS A 169 -9.48 -3.67 -3.18
CA CYS A 169 -9.78 -4.90 -3.88
C CYS A 169 -8.93 -6.11 -3.43
N GLU A 170 -7.95 -5.93 -2.54
CA GLU A 170 -7.23 -7.05 -1.92
C GLU A 170 -8.17 -7.88 -1.03
N ASN A 171 -8.02 -9.19 -1.04
CA ASN A 171 -8.87 -10.10 -0.26
C ASN A 171 -8.19 -10.56 1.04
N SER A 172 -6.87 -10.63 1.01
CA SER A 172 -6.02 -10.96 2.14
C SER A 172 -6.05 -9.87 3.21
N TRP A 173 -5.52 -10.22 4.36
CA TRP A 173 -5.32 -9.30 5.46
C TRP A 173 -3.86 -9.32 5.90
N TYR A 174 -3.32 -8.16 6.23
CA TYR A 174 -2.04 -8.01 6.91
C TYR A 174 -2.16 -6.99 8.04
N ASP A 175 -1.37 -7.21 9.09
CA ASP A 175 -1.30 -6.33 10.25
C ASP A 175 -0.72 -4.96 9.85
N PRO A 176 -1.34 -3.83 10.22
CA PRO A 176 -0.86 -2.47 9.90
C PRO A 176 0.51 -2.10 10.46
N ARG A 177 1.11 -2.94 11.31
CA ARG A 177 2.51 -2.87 11.73
C ARG A 177 3.48 -3.33 10.63
N ALA A 178 3.00 -4.00 9.60
CA ALA A 178 3.78 -4.36 8.41
C ALA A 178 3.58 -3.35 7.26
N GLU A 179 4.60 -3.17 6.44
CA GLU A 179 4.56 -2.40 5.19
C GLU A 179 5.44 -3.06 4.12
N LEU A 180 5.19 -2.78 2.84
CA LEU A 180 6.12 -3.18 1.79
C LEU A 180 7.23 -2.14 1.64
N ARG A 181 8.44 -2.61 1.33
CA ARG A 181 9.57 -1.74 0.96
C ARG A 181 10.36 -2.35 -0.18
N SER A 182 10.96 -1.47 -0.97
CA SER A 182 11.91 -1.82 -2.02
C SER A 182 13.24 -2.23 -1.40
N LYS A 183 13.75 -3.37 -1.85
CA LYS A 183 15.08 -3.89 -1.55
C LYS A 183 16.09 -3.30 -2.53
N ALA A 184 17.39 -3.43 -2.22
CA ALA A 184 18.46 -2.89 -3.06
C ALA A 184 18.49 -3.45 -4.50
N ASN A 185 17.91 -4.64 -4.71
CA ASN A 185 17.77 -5.27 -6.03
C ASN A 185 16.50 -4.83 -6.80
N GLY A 186 15.68 -3.94 -6.23
CA GLY A 186 14.43 -3.45 -6.81
C GLY A 186 13.21 -4.33 -6.54
N GLU A 187 13.37 -5.48 -5.89
CA GLU A 187 12.24 -6.32 -5.46
C GLU A 187 11.58 -5.75 -4.21
N LEU A 188 10.31 -6.08 -3.98
CA LEU A 188 9.62 -5.73 -2.75
C LEU A 188 9.77 -6.84 -1.71
N GLY A 189 9.78 -6.45 -0.44
CA GLY A 189 9.59 -7.36 0.68
C GLY A 189 8.64 -6.74 1.69
N MET A 190 8.05 -7.58 2.54
CA MET A 190 7.28 -7.15 3.69
C MET A 190 8.21 -6.89 4.88
N PHE A 191 8.05 -5.75 5.55
CA PHE A 191 8.89 -5.34 6.67
C PHE A 191 8.04 -4.90 7.85
N CYS A 192 8.55 -5.12 9.06
CA CYS A 192 8.05 -4.40 10.23
C CYS A 192 8.29 -2.90 10.04
N ARG A 193 7.25 -2.09 10.29
CA ARG A 193 7.36 -0.63 10.23
C ARG A 193 8.38 -0.11 11.24
N THR A 194 8.95 1.05 10.96
CA THR A 194 10.01 1.67 11.79
C THR A 194 9.48 2.64 12.83
N LEU A 195 8.16 2.83 12.91
CA LEU A 195 7.57 3.70 13.94
C LEU A 195 7.60 3.00 15.31
N PRO A 196 7.82 3.74 16.40
CA PRO A 196 7.79 3.15 17.75
C PRO A 196 6.47 2.43 18.04
N GLY A 197 6.55 1.23 18.64
CA GLY A 197 5.38 0.42 18.99
C GLY A 197 4.84 -0.44 17.83
N MET A 198 5.55 -0.52 16.71
CA MET A 198 5.18 -1.39 15.58
C MET A 198 5.82 -2.78 15.66
N GLU A 199 6.59 -3.09 16.70
CA GLU A 199 7.21 -4.41 16.89
C GLU A 199 6.14 -5.51 16.96
N PHE A 200 6.49 -6.71 16.50
CA PHE A 200 5.68 -7.91 16.71
C PHE A 200 6.25 -8.72 17.86
N ARG A 201 5.35 -9.34 18.62
CA ARG A 201 5.71 -10.34 19.63
C ARG A 201 5.50 -11.74 19.09
N ALA A 202 6.29 -12.69 19.58
CA ALA A 202 6.08 -14.10 19.26
C ALA A 202 4.61 -14.51 19.47
N GLY A 203 4.02 -15.16 18.45
CA GLY A 203 2.61 -15.55 18.42
C GLY A 203 1.65 -14.51 17.85
N ASP A 204 2.09 -13.27 17.59
CA ASP A 204 1.27 -12.28 16.91
C ASP A 204 0.91 -12.76 15.50
N LYS A 205 -0.33 -12.52 15.08
CA LYS A 205 -0.76 -12.72 13.68
C LYS A 205 -0.18 -11.60 12.84
N VAL A 206 0.46 -11.97 11.73
CA VAL A 206 1.13 -11.02 10.84
C VAL A 206 0.32 -10.83 9.58
N LEU A 207 -0.14 -11.92 8.96
CA LEU A 207 -1.00 -11.87 7.78
C LEU A 207 -1.88 -13.11 7.66
N VAL A 208 -2.90 -13.02 6.81
CA VAL A 208 -3.78 -14.10 6.39
C VAL A 208 -3.90 -14.06 4.88
N PHE A 209 -3.41 -15.10 4.22
CA PHE A 209 -3.57 -15.27 2.78
C PHE A 209 -5.06 -15.45 2.44
N SER A 210 -5.44 -15.00 1.25
CA SER A 210 -6.78 -15.23 0.71
C SER A 210 -6.73 -15.40 -0.79
N GLY A 211 -7.68 -16.14 -1.34
CA GLY A 211 -7.74 -16.43 -2.76
C GLY A 211 -8.90 -17.34 -3.11
N LYS A 212 -8.91 -17.83 -4.36
CA LYS A 212 -9.86 -18.84 -4.80
C LYS A 212 -9.30 -20.21 -4.51
N VAL A 213 -10.07 -21.06 -3.84
CA VAL A 213 -9.71 -22.47 -3.65
C VAL A 213 -10.16 -23.28 -4.86
N VAL A 214 -9.23 -24.03 -5.44
CA VAL A 214 -9.45 -24.94 -6.56
C VAL A 214 -8.94 -26.33 -6.23
N HIS A 215 -9.49 -27.35 -6.88
CA HIS A 215 -8.97 -28.70 -6.78
C HIS A 215 -7.69 -28.84 -7.61
N ARG A 216 -6.71 -29.62 -7.15
CA ARG A 216 -5.42 -29.80 -7.84
C ARG A 216 -5.54 -30.25 -9.31
N THR A 217 -6.59 -31.02 -9.64
CA THR A 217 -6.80 -31.47 -11.03
C THR A 217 -7.13 -30.29 -11.95
N GLN A 218 -7.84 -29.28 -11.44
CA GLN A 218 -8.15 -28.06 -12.18
C GLN A 218 -6.90 -27.19 -12.37
N LEU A 219 -5.96 -27.24 -11.41
CA LEU A 219 -4.66 -26.57 -11.53
C LEU A 219 -3.82 -27.16 -12.68
N LEU A 220 -3.95 -28.48 -12.92
CA LEU A 220 -3.19 -29.24 -13.91
C LEU A 220 -3.89 -29.31 -15.28
N GLU A 221 -5.12 -28.80 -15.41
CA GLU A 221 -5.80 -28.69 -16.71
C GLU A 221 -5.01 -27.75 -17.63
N GLU A 222 -4.73 -28.20 -18.86
CA GLU A 222 -3.94 -27.43 -19.82
C GLU A 222 -4.63 -26.09 -20.14
N GLY A 223 -3.94 -24.99 -19.87
CA GLY A 223 -4.45 -23.64 -20.09
C GLY A 223 -5.47 -23.14 -19.06
N ALA A 224 -5.76 -23.90 -18.01
CA ALA A 224 -6.74 -23.50 -16.99
C ALA A 224 -6.26 -22.33 -16.13
N LEU A 225 -4.95 -22.19 -15.94
CA LEU A 225 -4.34 -21.19 -15.08
C LEU A 225 -3.26 -20.38 -15.78
N SER A 226 -3.12 -19.12 -15.38
CA SER A 226 -2.02 -18.27 -15.81
C SER A 226 -0.72 -18.68 -15.12
N ALA A 227 0.42 -18.26 -15.68
CA ALA A 227 1.71 -18.42 -15.00
C ALA A 227 1.73 -17.77 -13.61
N ARG A 228 0.98 -16.67 -13.42
CA ARG A 228 0.91 -15.96 -12.15
C ARG A 228 0.10 -16.72 -11.11
N ASP A 229 -0.98 -17.38 -11.52
CA ASP A 229 -1.77 -18.22 -10.61
C ASP A 229 -0.93 -19.35 -10.01
N LEU A 230 -0.05 -19.94 -10.82
CA LEU A 230 0.88 -20.99 -10.38
C LEU A 230 1.95 -20.44 -9.43
N GLN A 231 2.55 -19.29 -9.74
CA GLN A 231 3.59 -18.67 -8.92
C GLN A 231 3.13 -18.27 -7.51
N MET A 232 1.84 -17.95 -7.37
CA MET A 232 1.25 -17.48 -6.11
C MET A 232 0.28 -18.49 -5.50
N SER A 233 0.37 -19.75 -5.93
CA SER A 233 -0.48 -20.79 -5.39
C SER A 233 0.00 -21.25 -4.02
N LEU A 234 -0.92 -21.62 -3.14
CA LEU A 234 -0.66 -22.08 -1.78
C LEU A 234 -1.43 -23.37 -1.55
N GLN A 235 -0.77 -24.45 -1.15
CA GLN A 235 -1.50 -25.65 -0.75
C GLN A 235 -2.29 -25.34 0.54
N VAL A 236 -3.59 -25.65 0.54
CA VAL A 236 -4.45 -25.44 1.73
C VAL A 236 -5.03 -26.74 2.29
N ASP A 237 -5.10 -27.79 1.47
CA ASP A 237 -5.39 -29.18 1.85
C ASP A 237 -4.70 -30.13 0.83
N SER A 238 -4.73 -31.44 1.08
CA SER A 238 -4.06 -32.48 0.28
C SER A 238 -4.34 -32.38 -1.22
N ASP A 239 -5.58 -32.00 -1.58
CA ASP A 239 -6.01 -31.83 -2.97
C ASP A 239 -6.55 -30.43 -3.28
N LEU A 240 -6.41 -29.49 -2.35
CA LEU A 240 -6.93 -28.13 -2.49
C LEU A 240 -5.79 -27.12 -2.49
N VAL A 241 -5.82 -26.24 -3.49
CA VAL A 241 -4.84 -25.18 -3.68
C VAL A 241 -5.58 -23.85 -3.71
N GLN A 242 -5.12 -22.89 -2.93
CA GLN A 242 -5.52 -21.50 -3.07
C GLN A 242 -4.69 -20.87 -4.19
N ILE A 243 -5.35 -20.20 -5.12
CA ILE A 243 -4.74 -19.35 -6.15
C ILE A 243 -5.19 -17.90 -5.93
N PRO A 244 -4.49 -16.90 -6.49
CA PRO A 244 -4.95 -15.51 -6.46
C PRO A 244 -6.42 -15.37 -6.83
N ALA A 245 -7.15 -14.53 -6.10
CA ALA A 245 -8.51 -14.21 -6.49
C ALA A 245 -8.51 -13.48 -7.83
N TRP A 246 -9.45 -13.81 -8.71
CA TRP A 246 -9.60 -13.12 -9.98
C TRP A 246 -9.98 -11.65 -9.72
N LYS A 247 -9.15 -10.72 -10.18
CA LYS A 247 -9.43 -9.28 -10.13
C LYS A 247 -9.72 -8.77 -11.53
N GLU A 248 -10.81 -8.02 -11.69
CA GLU A 248 -11.16 -7.36 -12.96
C GLU A 248 -10.06 -6.39 -13.44
N SER A 249 -9.26 -5.86 -12.51
CA SER A 249 -8.11 -4.98 -12.81
C SER A 249 -6.95 -5.68 -13.52
N GLY A 250 -6.94 -7.02 -13.58
CA GLY A 250 -5.84 -7.80 -14.17
C GLY A 250 -4.56 -7.83 -13.33
N ASP A 251 -4.56 -7.22 -12.15
CA ASP A 251 -3.49 -7.32 -11.17
C ASP A 251 -3.79 -8.48 -10.20
N PHE A 252 -2.91 -9.46 -10.19
CA PHE A 252 -3.07 -10.68 -9.39
C PHE A 252 -2.24 -10.68 -8.11
N SER A 253 -1.54 -9.59 -7.79
CA SER A 253 -0.74 -9.51 -6.57
C SER A 253 -1.52 -8.89 -5.42
N GLU A 254 -1.39 -9.46 -4.24
CA GLU A 254 -1.83 -8.90 -2.97
C GLU A 254 -0.63 -8.48 -2.11
N THR A 255 -0.83 -7.64 -1.11
CA THR A 255 0.28 -7.21 -0.23
C THR A 255 0.95 -8.40 0.45
N THR A 256 0.15 -9.40 0.82
CA THR A 256 0.63 -10.60 1.50
C THR A 256 1.53 -11.47 0.64
N ASP A 257 1.46 -11.33 -0.69
CA ASP A 257 2.25 -12.11 -1.65
C ASP A 257 3.74 -11.71 -1.66
N TYR A 258 4.08 -10.59 -1.01
CA TYR A 258 5.43 -10.08 -0.88
C TYR A 258 6.13 -10.52 0.42
N ILE A 259 5.57 -11.50 1.13
CA ILE A 259 6.30 -12.16 2.22
C ILE A 259 7.36 -13.08 1.62
N ASN A 260 8.63 -12.73 1.86
CA ASN A 260 9.75 -13.40 1.22
C ASN A 260 10.22 -14.64 1.98
N HIS A 261 11.03 -15.44 1.32
CA HIS A 261 11.67 -16.62 1.89
C HIS A 261 12.86 -16.29 2.82
N SER A 262 12.96 -16.98 3.95
CA SER A 262 14.20 -17.17 4.71
C SER A 262 14.32 -18.60 5.25
N CYS A 263 15.54 -19.15 5.26
CA CYS A 263 15.84 -20.44 5.93
C CYS A 263 15.91 -20.32 7.46
N ASP A 264 15.92 -19.09 7.98
CA ASP A 264 15.77 -18.76 9.41
C ASP A 264 14.67 -17.69 9.50
N PRO A 265 13.40 -18.09 9.34
CA PRO A 265 12.31 -17.15 9.13
C PRO A 265 11.87 -16.46 10.43
N SER A 266 11.36 -15.24 10.31
CA SER A 266 10.73 -14.54 11.43
C SER A 266 9.35 -15.10 11.77
N CYS A 267 8.68 -15.70 10.78
CA CYS A 267 7.30 -16.15 10.85
C CYS A 267 7.13 -17.60 10.39
N GLY A 268 5.98 -18.19 10.74
CA GLY A 268 5.56 -19.51 10.31
C GLY A 268 4.06 -19.61 10.11
N MET A 269 3.62 -20.72 9.53
CA MET A 269 2.20 -20.99 9.27
C MET A 269 1.53 -21.54 10.53
N LEU A 270 0.53 -20.83 11.06
CA LEU A 270 -0.31 -21.30 12.18
C LEU A 270 -1.34 -22.34 11.70
N ASP A 271 -1.88 -22.09 10.51
CA ASP A 271 -2.79 -22.95 9.77
C ASP A 271 -2.50 -22.77 8.27
N SER A 272 -3.32 -23.36 7.40
CA SER A 272 -3.10 -23.34 5.96
C SER A 272 -3.00 -21.95 5.31
N VAL A 273 -3.45 -20.88 5.98
CA VAL A 273 -3.46 -19.51 5.39
C VAL A 273 -2.97 -18.42 6.34
N THR A 274 -2.88 -18.68 7.64
CA THR A 274 -2.50 -17.70 8.66
C THR A 274 -1.01 -17.76 8.98
N VAL A 275 -0.34 -16.63 8.88
CA VAL A 275 1.07 -16.45 9.26
C VAL A 275 1.15 -15.79 10.64
N VAL A 276 1.96 -16.36 11.53
CA VAL A 276 2.27 -15.82 12.86
C VAL A 276 3.77 -15.63 13.06
N ALA A 277 4.13 -14.68 13.92
CA ALA A 277 5.52 -14.47 14.32
C ALA A 277 6.03 -15.66 15.17
N LEU A 278 7.15 -16.28 14.78
CA LEU A 278 7.78 -17.37 15.55
C LEU A 278 8.61 -16.85 16.72
N ARG A 279 9.08 -15.61 16.59
CA ARG A 279 9.85 -14.86 17.58
C ARG A 279 9.44 -13.39 17.51
N ASP A 280 9.94 -12.58 18.43
CA ASP A 280 9.80 -11.13 18.34
C ASP A 280 10.46 -10.64 17.03
N ILE A 281 9.81 -9.66 16.38
CA ILE A 281 10.25 -9.04 15.13
C ILE A 281 10.51 -7.57 15.40
N GLU A 282 11.74 -7.16 15.13
CA GLU A 282 12.22 -5.81 15.45
C GLU A 282 11.78 -4.79 14.40
N LEU A 283 11.74 -3.51 14.79
CA LEU A 283 11.43 -2.42 13.88
C LEU A 283 12.35 -2.43 12.66
N GLY A 284 11.75 -2.43 11.48
CA GLY A 284 12.48 -2.42 10.22
C GLY A 284 13.02 -3.78 9.75
N GLU A 285 12.81 -4.86 10.50
CA GLU A 285 13.18 -6.21 10.10
C GLU A 285 12.31 -6.71 8.94
N GLU A 286 12.88 -7.48 8.00
CA GLU A 286 12.13 -8.14 6.94
C GLU A 286 11.33 -9.31 7.53
N ILE A 287 10.03 -9.30 7.27
CA ILE A 287 9.10 -10.35 7.67
C ILE A 287 9.19 -11.47 6.63
N THR A 288 9.59 -12.66 7.06
CA THR A 288 9.85 -13.79 6.16
C THR A 288 9.23 -15.10 6.69
N ILE A 289 8.96 -16.02 5.77
CA ILE A 289 8.56 -17.40 6.06
C ILE A 289 9.52 -18.39 5.39
N ASP A 290 9.51 -19.64 5.86
CA ASP A 290 10.12 -20.72 5.07
C ASP A 290 9.11 -21.21 4.02
N TYR A 291 9.48 -21.22 2.74
CA TYR A 291 8.57 -21.65 1.67
C TYR A 291 8.30 -23.16 1.73
N ALA A 292 9.12 -23.94 2.44
CA ALA A 292 8.83 -25.33 2.75
C ALA A 292 7.52 -25.51 3.55
N MET A 293 7.03 -24.46 4.22
CA MET A 293 5.77 -24.50 4.97
C MET A 293 4.52 -24.43 4.07
N VAL A 294 4.68 -24.06 2.80
CA VAL A 294 3.56 -23.77 1.89
C VAL A 294 3.63 -24.53 0.56
N ASN A 295 4.69 -25.30 0.35
CA ASN A 295 4.92 -26.08 -0.86
C ASN A 295 4.77 -27.59 -0.59
N ASP A 296 4.18 -28.31 -1.55
CA ASP A 296 3.94 -29.75 -1.49
C ASP A 296 4.69 -30.55 -2.58
N GLY A 297 5.44 -29.87 -3.45
CA GLY A 297 6.15 -30.48 -4.57
C GLY A 297 5.30 -30.60 -5.85
N LEU A 298 4.07 -30.10 -5.87
CA LEU A 298 3.22 -30.12 -7.06
C LEU A 298 3.77 -29.21 -8.16
N ILE A 299 4.18 -28.00 -7.80
CA ILE A 299 4.73 -27.02 -8.74
C ILE A 299 6.26 -27.09 -8.67
N GLN A 300 6.86 -27.50 -9.79
CA GLN A 300 8.32 -27.65 -9.94
C GLN A 300 8.95 -26.48 -10.74
N GLY A 301 8.24 -25.35 -10.79
CA GLY A 301 8.67 -24.17 -11.54
C GLY A 301 9.78 -23.38 -10.84
N PRO A 302 10.37 -22.37 -11.52
CA PRO A 302 11.41 -21.51 -10.95
C PRO A 302 10.97 -20.65 -9.76
N SER A 303 9.66 -20.44 -9.54
CA SER A 303 9.14 -19.78 -8.35
C SER A 303 9.37 -20.59 -7.07
N ASP A 304 9.44 -21.90 -7.22
CA ASP A 304 9.42 -22.87 -6.12
C ASP A 304 10.77 -23.59 -5.99
N ASN A 305 11.64 -23.42 -6.99
CA ASN A 305 12.96 -24.03 -7.06
C ASN A 305 13.97 -22.96 -7.50
N PHE A 306 14.76 -22.46 -6.55
CA PHE A 306 15.65 -21.32 -6.79
C PHE A 306 16.87 -21.32 -5.87
N LYS A 307 17.91 -20.61 -6.29
CA LYS A 307 19.08 -20.35 -5.44
C LYS A 307 18.70 -19.39 -4.32
N CYS A 308 18.88 -19.82 -3.07
CA CYS A 308 18.53 -19.01 -1.91
C CYS A 308 19.51 -17.85 -1.70
N LEU A 309 18.96 -16.64 -1.54
CA LEU A 309 19.70 -15.41 -1.26
C LEU A 309 19.27 -14.79 0.08
N CYS A 310 18.71 -15.56 1.01
CA CYS A 310 18.20 -15.05 2.30
C CYS A 310 19.31 -14.54 3.25
N MET A 311 20.58 -14.87 2.98
CA MET A 311 21.76 -14.47 3.77
C MET A 311 21.77 -14.96 5.23
N SER A 312 20.83 -15.83 5.63
CA SER A 312 20.86 -16.50 6.93
C SER A 312 22.16 -17.32 7.08
N PRO A 313 22.77 -17.36 8.28
CA PRO A 313 23.88 -18.28 8.55
C PRO A 313 23.47 -19.77 8.44
N TRP A 314 22.16 -20.05 8.46
CA TRP A 314 21.56 -21.38 8.29
C TRP A 314 20.97 -21.58 6.89
N CYS A 315 21.40 -20.77 5.91
CA CYS A 315 20.90 -20.85 4.54
C CYS A 315 21.18 -22.22 3.91
N ARG A 316 20.14 -22.84 3.33
CA ARG A 316 20.24 -24.10 2.57
C ARG A 316 20.95 -23.96 1.22
N GLY A 317 21.13 -22.74 0.74
CA GLY A 317 21.77 -22.43 -0.56
C GLY A 317 20.87 -22.63 -1.77
N GLU A 318 20.02 -23.65 -1.76
CA GLU A 318 19.00 -23.94 -2.76
C GLU A 318 17.68 -24.25 -2.06
N ILE A 319 16.60 -23.68 -2.56
CA ILE A 319 15.22 -23.98 -2.14
C ILE A 319 14.61 -24.87 -3.20
N THR A 320 13.96 -25.94 -2.76
CA THR A 320 13.18 -26.80 -3.64
C THR A 320 11.76 -26.95 -3.13
N SER A 321 10.86 -27.25 -4.05
CA SER A 321 9.47 -27.59 -3.75
C SER A 321 9.30 -28.85 -2.89
N ASN A 322 10.38 -29.63 -2.66
CA ASN A 322 10.39 -30.84 -1.85
C ASN A 322 11.01 -30.63 -0.46
N ASP A 323 11.40 -29.40 -0.11
CA ASP A 323 12.13 -29.14 1.14
C ASP A 323 11.32 -29.48 2.39
N TRP A 324 9.99 -29.51 2.30
CA TRP A 324 9.10 -29.99 3.37
C TRP A 324 9.40 -31.44 3.83
N LYS A 325 10.15 -32.22 3.02
CA LYS A 325 10.57 -33.59 3.34
C LYS A 325 11.88 -33.65 4.14
N ILE A 326 12.57 -32.53 4.33
CA ILE A 326 13.80 -32.47 5.13
C ILE A 326 13.40 -32.64 6.59
N VAL A 327 13.92 -33.68 7.24
CA VAL A 327 13.49 -34.09 8.60
C VAL A 327 14.02 -33.13 9.66
N GLU A 328 15.10 -32.44 9.37
CA GLU A 328 15.78 -31.50 10.26
C GLU A 328 15.15 -30.09 10.28
N LEU A 329 14.15 -29.82 9.42
CA LEU A 329 13.45 -28.52 9.34
C LEU A 329 12.31 -28.37 10.34
#